data_AF-A0A975NRC9-F1
#
_entry.id   AF-A0A975NRC9-F1
#
_cell.length_a   1.000
_cell.length_b   1.000
_cell.length_c   1.000
_cell.angle_alpha   90.00
_cell.angle_beta   90.00
_cell.angle_gamma   90.00
#
_symmetry.space_group_name_H-M   'P 1'
#
loop_
_entity.id
_entity.type
_entity.pdbx_description
1 polymer ?
#
loop_
_entity_poly.entity_id
_entity_poly.type
_entity_poly.pdbx_seq_one_letter_code
_entity_poly.pdbx_strand_id
1 'polypeptide(L)'
;MAAIEAKASDAPVGHNGGPPLEQEHRPEWGDGGIGNYFYWKAAHRAAWHNVSPGIVMFRLRKAERLGLTYEEYTLEILERGRHLQIEDVERIAEIKTARSLKRK
;
A
#
# COMPACT_ATOMS: atom_id res chain seq x y z
N MET A 1 -31.58 5.41 -3.70
CA MET A 1 -31.10 4.29 -2.86
C MET A 1 -31.61 3.00 -3.48
N ALA A 2 -30.89 2.43 -4.45
CA ALA A 2 -31.30 1.16 -5.06
C ALA A 2 -30.97 0.02 -4.10
N ALA A 3 -31.98 -0.76 -3.71
CA ALA A 3 -31.82 -1.94 -2.90
C ALA A 3 -31.10 -3.02 -3.71
N ILE A 4 -30.04 -3.61 -3.13
CA ILE A 4 -29.36 -4.77 -3.69
C ILE A 4 -30.27 -5.97 -3.39
N GLU A 5 -31.04 -6.40 -4.38
CA GLU A 5 -31.90 -7.56 -4.26
C GLU A 5 -31.04 -8.83 -4.29
N ALA A 6 -30.79 -9.41 -3.13
CA ALA A 6 -30.07 -10.67 -2.99
C ALA A 6 -30.94 -11.80 -3.58
N LYS A 7 -30.62 -12.19 -4.83
CA LYS A 7 -31.28 -13.32 -5.48
C LYS A 7 -30.95 -14.60 -4.73
N ALA A 8 -31.97 -15.34 -4.30
CA ALA A 8 -31.82 -16.64 -3.65
C ALA A 8 -31.02 -17.58 -4.57
N SER A 9 -29.96 -18.19 -4.03
CA SER A 9 -29.12 -19.14 -4.77
C SER A 9 -29.92 -20.40 -5.07
N ASP A 10 -30.00 -20.79 -6.34
CA ASP A 10 -30.61 -22.05 -6.83
C ASP A 10 -29.75 -23.28 -6.52
N ALA A 11 -28.95 -23.19 -5.46
CA ALA A 11 -27.95 -24.17 -5.14
C ALA A 11 -28.59 -25.33 -4.36
N PRO A 12 -28.27 -26.59 -4.70
CA PRO A 12 -28.86 -27.75 -4.05
C PRO A 12 -28.55 -27.76 -2.55
N VAL A 13 -29.46 -28.36 -1.77
CA VAL A 13 -29.29 -28.52 -0.32
C VAL A 13 -27.94 -29.20 -0.03
N GLY A 14 -27.08 -28.50 0.71
CA GLY A 14 -25.69 -28.92 0.97
C GLY A 14 -24.62 -28.11 0.22
N HIS A 15 -25.01 -27.16 -0.64
CA HIS A 15 -24.08 -26.25 -1.30
C HIS A 15 -23.75 -25.04 -0.41
N ASN A 16 -22.48 -24.59 -0.41
CA ASN A 16 -22.00 -23.48 0.42
C ASN A 16 -22.28 -22.08 -0.19
N GLY A 17 -23.00 -22.01 -1.31
CA GLY A 17 -23.29 -20.75 -2.00
C GLY A 17 -22.04 -20.02 -2.51
N GLY A 18 -20.93 -20.75 -2.70
CA GLY A 18 -19.69 -20.19 -3.20
C GLY A 18 -19.85 -19.66 -4.64
N PRO A 19 -18.98 -18.72 -5.08
CA PRO A 19 -19.00 -18.24 -6.45
C PRO A 19 -18.85 -19.41 -7.45
N PRO A 20 -19.52 -19.35 -8.62
CA PRO A 20 -19.43 -20.41 -9.62
C PRO A 20 -17.98 -20.74 -9.99
N LEU A 21 -17.61 -22.02 -9.97
CA LEU A 21 -16.24 -22.50 -10.25
C LEU A 21 -15.77 -22.22 -11.68
N GLU A 22 -16.70 -21.96 -12.59
CA GLU A 22 -16.45 -21.57 -13.99
C GLU A 22 -15.92 -20.14 -14.12
N GLN A 23 -16.07 -19.31 -13.07
CA GLN A 23 -15.45 -17.98 -13.02
C GLN A 23 -14.06 -18.13 -12.42
N GLU A 24 -13.03 -17.67 -13.14
CA GLU A 24 -11.66 -17.64 -12.63
C GLU A 24 -11.59 -16.75 -11.38
N HIS A 25 -11.64 -17.38 -10.20
CA HIS A 25 -11.49 -16.70 -8.93
C HIS A 25 -10.03 -16.28 -8.78
N ARG A 26 -9.75 -15.00 -9.03
CA ARG A 26 -8.49 -14.37 -8.62
C ARG A 26 -8.61 -13.93 -7.16
N PRO A 27 -7.86 -14.54 -6.22
CA PRO A 27 -7.89 -14.14 -4.82
C PRO A 27 -7.34 -12.72 -4.62
N GLU A 28 -7.49 -12.15 -3.41
CA GLU A 28 -6.91 -10.84 -3.09
C GLU A 28 -5.39 -10.79 -3.28
N TRP A 29 -4.70 -11.93 -3.17
CA TRP A 29 -3.26 -12.05 -3.34
C TRP A 29 -2.82 -12.21 -4.81
N GLY A 30 -3.76 -12.18 -5.76
CA GLY A 30 -3.48 -12.28 -7.18
C GLY A 30 -2.99 -13.65 -7.62
N ASP A 31 -2.32 -13.68 -8.77
CA ASP A 31 -1.77 -14.90 -9.36
C ASP A 31 -0.45 -15.25 -8.64
N GLY A 32 -0.40 -16.43 -8.01
CA GLY A 32 0.76 -16.89 -7.24
C GLY A 32 0.39 -17.60 -5.93
N GLY A 33 1.42 -18.06 -5.20
CA GLY A 33 1.23 -18.76 -3.93
C GLY A 33 0.82 -17.83 -2.79
N ILE A 34 -0.18 -18.25 -2.00
CA ILE A 34 -0.74 -17.54 -0.84
C ILE A 34 0.33 -16.97 0.11
N GLY A 35 1.44 -17.70 0.33
CA GLY A 35 2.50 -17.31 1.24
C GLY A 35 3.17 -15.97 0.90
N ASN A 36 3.43 -15.70 -0.39
CA ASN A 36 4.19 -14.51 -0.80
C ASN A 36 3.47 -13.20 -0.42
N TYR A 37 2.16 -13.14 -0.59
CA TYR A 37 1.37 -11.96 -0.25
C TYR A 37 1.34 -11.70 1.26
N PHE A 38 1.12 -12.74 2.07
CA PHE A 38 1.09 -12.57 3.53
C PHE A 38 2.46 -12.22 4.12
N TYR A 39 3.55 -12.80 3.60
CA TYR A 39 4.91 -12.41 3.99
C TYR A 39 5.21 -10.97 3.60
N TRP A 40 4.85 -10.55 2.38
CA TRP A 40 4.99 -9.16 1.96
C TRP A 40 4.18 -8.21 2.85
N LYS A 41 2.90 -8.54 3.13
CA LYS A 41 2.01 -7.73 3.97
C LYS A 41 2.55 -7.59 5.40
N ALA A 42 3.10 -8.67 5.96
CA ALA A 42 3.74 -8.67 7.28
C ALA A 42 5.02 -7.82 7.28
N ALA A 43 5.89 -7.98 6.28
CA ALA A 43 7.12 -7.20 6.14
C ALA A 43 6.83 -5.71 5.94
N HIS A 44 5.87 -5.37 5.08
CA HIS A 44 5.36 -4.01 4.91
C HIS A 44 4.89 -3.45 6.25
N ARG A 45 4.01 -4.19 6.96
CA ARG A 45 3.52 -3.72 8.27
C ARG A 45 4.67 -3.47 9.25
N ALA A 46 5.64 -4.37 9.32
CA ALA A 46 6.79 -4.24 10.21
C ALA A 46 7.63 -2.99 9.88
N ALA A 47 7.88 -2.71 8.60
CA ALA A 47 8.65 -1.55 8.17
C ALA A 47 7.98 -0.21 8.53
N TRP A 48 6.65 -0.16 8.49
CA TRP A 48 5.89 1.09 8.70
C TRP A 48 5.37 1.27 10.13
N HIS A 49 5.00 0.20 10.84
CA HIS A 49 4.31 0.30 12.13
C HIS A 49 5.19 0.07 13.36
N ASN A 50 6.40 -0.50 13.22
CA ASN A 50 7.31 -0.72 14.36
C ASN A 50 8.25 0.47 14.62
N VAL A 51 7.91 1.65 14.11
CA VAL A 51 8.72 2.87 14.26
C VAL A 51 8.28 3.62 15.51
N SER A 52 9.23 3.99 16.37
CA SER A 52 8.89 4.72 17.60
C SER A 52 8.26 6.09 17.28
N PRO A 53 7.34 6.61 18.12
CA PRO A 53 6.68 7.89 17.88
C PRO A 53 7.67 9.05 17.66
N GLY A 54 8.80 9.05 18.37
CA GLY A 54 9.85 10.06 18.21
C GLY A 54 10.48 10.05 16.81
N ILE A 55 10.70 8.85 16.24
CA ILE A 55 11.23 8.72 14.88
C ILE A 55 10.18 9.12 13.84
N VAL A 56 8.90 8.77 14.05
CA VAL A 56 7.81 9.24 13.18
C VAL A 56 7.77 10.76 13.14
N MET A 57 7.81 11.42 14.30
CA MET A 57 7.81 12.88 14.39
C MET A 57 9.07 13.52 13.79
N PHE A 58 10.23 12.87 13.94
CA PHE A 58 11.46 13.31 13.28
C PHE A 58 11.34 13.26 11.74
N ARG A 59 10.86 12.14 11.20
CA ARG A 59 10.66 11.95 9.75
C ARG A 59 9.62 12.93 9.21
N LEU A 60 8.53 13.16 9.93
CA LEU A 60 7.50 14.12 9.55
C LEU A 60 8.06 15.54 9.43
N ARG A 61 8.77 16.04 10.45
CA ARG A 61 9.40 17.38 10.42
C ARG A 61 10.41 17.52 9.28
N LYS A 62 11.17 16.46 9.00
CA LYS A 62 12.10 16.44 7.85
C LYS A 62 11.35 16.50 6.52
N ALA A 63 10.31 15.68 6.35
CA ALA A 63 9.47 15.68 5.16
C ALA A 63 8.86 17.07 4.90
N GLU A 64 8.27 17.68 5.93
CA GLU A 64 7.69 19.02 5.88
C GLU A 64 8.71 20.06 5.43
N ARG A 65 9.92 20.06 6.01
CA ARG A 65 11.00 20.99 5.65
C ARG A 65 11.41 20.87 4.17
N LEU A 66 11.31 19.68 3.59
CA LEU A 66 11.65 19.42 2.18
C LEU A 66 10.44 19.60 1.23
N GLY A 67 9.23 19.80 1.77
CA GLY A 67 7.99 19.82 1.00
C GLY A 67 7.63 18.45 0.42
N LEU A 68 7.98 17.39 1.14
CA LEU A 68 7.66 15.99 0.82
C LEU A 68 6.57 15.48 1.76
N THR A 69 5.88 14.42 1.36
CA THR A 69 5.01 13.67 2.27
C THR A 69 5.84 12.80 3.20
N TYR A 70 5.27 12.39 4.34
CA TYR A 70 5.91 11.44 5.24
C TYR A 70 6.30 10.15 4.50
N GLU A 71 5.42 9.66 3.63
CA GLU A 71 5.64 8.44 2.86
C GLU A 71 6.83 8.60 1.88
N GLU A 72 6.86 9.69 1.11
CA GLU A 72 7.95 9.98 0.17
C GLU A 72 9.31 10.06 0.88
N TYR A 73 9.38 10.78 2.01
CA TYR A 73 10.61 10.86 2.79
C TYR A 73 11.00 9.50 3.40
N THR A 74 10.02 8.75 3.89
CA THR A 74 10.26 7.46 4.53
C THR A 74 10.70 6.40 3.52
N LEU A 75 10.19 6.43 2.28
CA LEU A 75 10.63 5.53 1.21
C LEU A 75 12.09 5.74 0.81
N GLU A 76 12.61 6.98 0.86
CA GLU A 76 14.04 7.21 0.65
C GLU A 76 14.91 6.52 1.71
N ILE A 77 14.41 6.39 2.94
CA ILE A 77 15.09 5.66 4.00
C ILE A 77 14.92 4.15 3.81
N LEU A 78 13.70 3.68 3.55
CA LEU A 78 13.39 2.25 3.52
C LEU A 78 13.93 1.54 2.26
N GLU A 79 13.87 2.17 1.09
CA GLU A 79 14.31 1.57 -0.17
C GLU A 79 15.76 1.89 -0.50
N ARG A 80 16.19 3.12 -0.21
CA ARG A 80 17.51 3.64 -0.65
C ARG A 80 18.49 3.81 0.51
N GLY A 81 18.05 3.68 1.75
CA GLY A 81 18.89 3.90 2.93
C GLY A 81 19.35 5.35 3.10
N ARG A 82 18.69 6.32 2.43
CA ARG A 82 19.14 7.72 2.37
C ARG A 82 18.26 8.64 3.19
N HIS A 83 18.90 9.40 4.08
CA HIS A 83 18.27 10.51 4.78
C HIS A 83 18.45 11.79 3.97
N LEU A 84 17.38 12.24 3.28
CA LEU A 84 17.45 13.46 2.49
C LEU A 84 17.78 14.70 3.33
N GLN A 85 18.67 15.53 2.79
CA GLN A 85 18.99 16.87 3.28
C GLN A 85 18.42 17.94 2.35
N ILE A 86 18.53 19.21 2.73
CA ILE A 86 17.98 20.32 1.95
C ILE A 86 18.76 20.54 0.65
N GLU A 87 20.02 20.12 0.63
CA GLU A 87 20.93 20.19 -0.52
C GLU A 87 20.63 19.14 -1.59
N ASP A 88 19.81 18.12 -1.29
CA ASP A 88 19.40 17.07 -2.22
C ASP A 88 18.33 17.55 -3.23
N VAL A 89 18.56 18.74 -3.79
CA VAL A 89 17.58 19.53 -4.57
C VAL A 89 17.07 18.79 -5.80
N GLU A 90 17.95 18.10 -6.52
CA GLU A 90 17.60 17.33 -7.72
C GLU A 90 16.67 16.16 -7.36
N ARG A 91 17.06 15.38 -6.34
CA ARG A 91 16.27 14.23 -5.89
C ARG A 91 14.90 14.65 -5.36
N ILE A 92 14.84 15.76 -4.63
CA ILE A 92 13.57 16.32 -4.14
C ILE A 92 12.69 16.75 -5.32
N ALA A 93 13.26 17.35 -6.36
CA ALA A 93 12.52 17.75 -7.56
C ALA A 93 11.98 16.54 -8.33
N GLU A 94 12.75 15.46 -8.45
CA GLU A 94 12.30 14.20 -9.06
C GLU A 94 11.08 13.62 -8.33
N ILE A 95 11.14 13.53 -6.99
CA ILE A 95 10.04 13.01 -6.17
C ILE A 95 8.78 13.85 -6.37
N LYS A 96 8.90 15.18 -6.34
CA LYS A 96 7.78 16.11 -6.56
C LYS A 96 7.18 15.96 -7.97
N THR A 97 8.03 15.75 -8.97
CA THR A 97 7.61 15.54 -10.37
C THR A 97 6.85 14.23 -10.51
N ALA A 98 7.38 13.14 -9.95
CA ALA A 98 6.71 11.83 -9.96
C ALA A 98 5.33 11.89 -9.29
N ARG A 99 5.21 12.58 -8.15
CA ARG A 99 3.91 12.84 -7.50
C ARG A 99 2.95 13.60 -8.42
N SER A 100 3.44 14.63 -9.12
CA SER A 100 2.60 15.39 -10.04
C SER A 100 2.10 14.55 -11.22
N LEU A 101 2.92 13.63 -11.73
CA LEU A 101 2.53 12.74 -12.82
C LEU A 101 1.47 11.74 -12.39
N LYS A 102 1.58 11.16 -11.19
CA LYS A 102 0.58 10.22 -10.64
C LYS A 102 -0.78 10.87 -10.37
N ARG A 103 -0.82 12.20 -10.24
CA ARG A 103 -2.05 12.98 -10.02
C ARG A 103 -2.77 13.40 -11.30
N LYS A 104 -2.11 13.29 -12.46
CA LYS A 104 -2.72 13.55 -13.78
C LYS A 104 -3.31 12.25 -14.32
#